data_AF-A0A933FFU7-F1
#
_entry.id   AF-A0A933FFU7-F1
#
_cell.length_a   1.000
_cell.length_b   1.000
_cell.length_c   1.000
_cell.angle_alpha   90.00
_cell.angle_beta   90.00
_cell.angle_gamma   90.00
#
_symmetry.space_group_name_H-M   'P 1'
#
loop_
_entity.id
_entity.type
_entity.pdbx_description
1 polymer ?
#
loop_
_entity_poly.entity_id
_entity_poly.type
_entity_poly.pdbx_seq_one_letter_code
_entity_poly.pdbx_strand_id
1 'polypeptide(L)' 'MELKELVSLLARNLIEQPDKVEVTESAGAAGAQSLLIRVADEDKGKIIGKQGKVIKAVRA' A
#
# COMPACT_ATOMS: atom_id res chain seq x y z
N MET A 1 5.50 15.45 -4.39
CA MET A 1 4.64 14.37 -3.87
C MET A 1 5.56 13.24 -3.51
N GLU A 2 5.55 12.84 -2.24
CA GLU A 2 6.39 11.75 -1.73
C GLU A 2 5.78 10.39 -2.10
N LEU A 3 6.59 9.34 -2.25
CA LEU A 3 6.12 7.99 -2.65
C LEU A 3 5.06 7.44 -1.68
N LYS A 4 5.22 7.72 -0.38
CA LYS A 4 4.23 7.42 0.66
C LYS A 4 2.85 8.01 0.37
N GLU A 5 2.79 9.27 -0.07
CA GLU A 5 1.53 9.95 -0.35
C GLU A 5 0.82 9.34 -1.56
N LEU A 6 1.59 9.02 -2.61
CA LEU A 6 1.07 8.35 -3.80
C LEU A 6 0.48 6.99 -3.44
N VAL A 7 1.21 6.18 -2.67
CA VAL A 7 0.74 4.85 -2.23
C VAL A 7 -0.50 4.97 -1.35
N SER A 8 -0.54 5.94 -0.43
CA SER A 8 -1.74 6.21 0.40
C SER A 8 -2.94 6.59 -0.45
N LEU A 9 -2.77 7.47 -1.44
CA LEU A 9 -3.82 7.89 -2.36
C LEU A 9 -4.36 6.69 -3.16
N LEU A 10 -3.47 5.88 -3.73
CA LEU A 10 -3.86 4.70 -4.51
C LEU A 10 -4.59 3.68 -3.63
N ALA A 11 -4.05 3.34 -2.46
CA ALA A 11 -4.65 2.37 -1.55
C ALA A 11 -6.04 2.80 -1.10
N ARG A 12 -6.26 4.09 -0.78
CA ARG A 12 -7.57 4.63 -0.39
C ARG A 12 -8.63 4.49 -1.48
N ASN A 13 -8.25 4.54 -2.75
CA ASN A 13 -9.18 4.38 -3.87
C ASN A 13 -9.49 2.91 -4.23
N LEU A 14 -8.74 1.96 -3.67
CA LEU A 14 -8.87 0.52 -4.01
C LEU A 14 -9.73 -0.27 -3.01
N ILE A 15 -10.14 0.34 -1.90
CA ILE A 15 -10.73 -0.37 -0.76
C ILE A 15 -12.05 0.25 -0.29
N GLU A 16 -12.79 -0.48 0.55
CA GLU A 16 -14.07 0.02 1.09
C GLU A 16 -13.89 0.91 2.32
N GLN A 17 -12.81 0.74 3.09
CA GLN A 17 -12.58 1.51 4.31
C GLN A 17 -11.34 2.44 4.18
N PRO A 18 -11.41 3.51 3.35
CA PRO A 18 -10.27 4.39 3.06
C PRO A 18 -9.66 5.05 4.31
N ASP A 19 -10.47 5.28 5.34
CA ASP A 19 -10.04 5.90 6.59
C ASP A 19 -9.12 4.99 7.42
N LYS A 20 -9.15 3.68 7.17
CA LYS A 20 -8.29 2.69 7.84
C LYS A 20 -6.99 2.42 7.09
N VAL A 21 -6.66 3.20 6.06
CA VAL A 21 -5.37 3.12 5.36
C VAL A 21 -4.31 3.90 6.12
N GLU A 22 -3.32 3.19 6.63
CA GLU A 22 -2.10 3.78 7.18
C GLU A 22 -0.89 3.34 6.35
N VAL A 23 -0.07 4.30 5.93
CA VAL A 23 1.20 4.05 5.26
C VAL A 23 2.33 4.59 6.12
N THR A 24 3.27 3.72 6.48
CA THR A 24 4.48 4.09 7.22
C THR A 24 5.69 3.85 6.35
N GLU A 25 6.64 4.77 6.41
CA GLU A 25 7.90 4.71 5.67
C GLU A 25 9.03 4.44 6.65
N SER A 26 9.97 3.59 6.24
CA SER A 26 11.16 3.26 7.00
C SER A 26 12.35 3.01 6.08
N ALA A 27 13.55 3.24 6.58
CA ALA A 27 14.77 2.84 5.88
C ALA A 27 14.88 1.31 5.90
N GLY A 28 14.87 0.70 4.72
CA GLY A 28 15.15 -0.71 4.49
C GLY A 28 16.64 -0.99 4.37
N ALA A 29 16.97 -2.28 4.16
CA ALA A 29 18.35 -2.71 3.98
C ALA A 29 18.99 -2.06 2.74
N ALA A 30 20.31 -1.79 2.82
CA ALA A 30 21.10 -1.23 1.72
C ALA A 30 20.53 0.07 1.10
N GLY A 31 19.85 0.89 1.90
CA GLY A 31 19.31 2.18 1.45
C GLY A 31 17.99 2.10 0.69
N ALA A 32 17.35 0.92 0.64
CA ALA A 32 16.01 0.79 0.05
C ALA A 32 14.96 1.52 0.91
N GLN A 33 13.96 2.14 0.28
CA GLN A 33 12.77 2.62 0.99
C GLN A 33 11.81 1.45 1.25
N SER A 34 11.38 1.29 2.50
CA SER A 34 10.40 0.28 2.91
C SER A 34 9.10 0.94 3.32
N LEU A 35 8.02 0.59 2.62
CA LEU A 35 6.67 1.09 2.87
C LEU A 35 5.81 -0.03 3.46
N LEU A 36 5.27 0.20 4.66
CA LEU A 36 4.33 -0.69 5.31
C LEU A 36 2.93 -0.09 5.22
N ILE A 37 2.03 -0.82 4.54
CA ILE A 37 0.63 -0.46 4.37
C ILE A 37 -0.20 -1.31 5.35
N ARG A 38 -0.94 -0.66 6.23
CA ARG A 38 -1.98 -1.29 7.06
C ARG A 38 -3.35 -0.89 6.55
N VAL A 39 -4.23 -1.88 6.46
CA VAL A 39 -5.63 -1.76 6.04
C VAL A 39 -6.49 -2.69 6.90
N ALA A 40 -7.81 -2.52 6.83
CA ALA A 40 -8.74 -3.48 7.41
C ALA A 40 -8.57 -4.89 6.82
N ASP A 41 -8.84 -5.91 7.61
CA ASP A 41 -8.70 -7.31 7.18
C ASP A 41 -9.56 -7.63 5.95
N GLU A 42 -10.76 -7.06 5.89
CA GLU A 42 -11.72 -7.16 4.78
C GLU A 42 -11.17 -6.62 3.46
N ASP A 43 -10.26 -5.65 3.52
CA ASP A 43 -9.70 -4.95 2.37
C ASP A 43 -8.33 -5.49 1.92
N LYS A 44 -7.68 -6.35 2.72
CA LYS A 44 -6.39 -6.98 2.38
C LYS A 44 -6.45 -7.69 1.02
N GLY A 45 -7.53 -8.42 0.76
CA GLY A 45 -7.71 -9.15 -0.50
C GLY A 45 -7.76 -8.23 -1.73
N LYS A 46 -8.35 -7.04 -1.60
CA LYS A 46 -8.47 -6.05 -2.68
C LYS A 46 -7.12 -5.41 -3.00
N ILE A 47 -6.36 -5.04 -1.98
CA ILE A 47 -5.00 -4.47 -2.11
C ILE A 47 -4.04 -5.48 -2.77
N ILE A 48 -4.08 -6.74 -2.35
CA ILE A 48 -3.22 -7.77 -2.94
C ILE A 48 -3.66 -8.01 -4.40
N GLY A 49 -4.96 -8.11 -4.63
CA GLY A 49 -5.54 -8.42 -5.92
C GLY A 49 -5.30 -9.87 -6.35
N LYS A 50 -6.00 -10.31 -7.40
CA LYS A 50 -5.88 -11.69 -7.92
C LYS A 50 -4.42 -12.02 -8.26
N GLN A 51 -3.87 -13.06 -7.63
CA GLN A 51 -2.46 -13.50 -7.78
C GLN A 51 -1.41 -12.40 -7.45
N GLY A 52 -1.78 -11.42 -6.63
CA GLY A 52 -0.91 -10.31 -6.27
C GLY A 52 -0.76 -9.26 -7.37
N LYS A 53 -1.61 -9.26 -8.41
CA LYS A 53 -1.44 -8.35 -9.56
C LYS A 53 -1.46 -6.87 -9.17
N VAL A 54 -2.33 -6.48 -8.23
CA VAL A 54 -2.47 -5.08 -7.80
C VAL A 54 -1.25 -4.66 -7.01
N ILE A 55 -0.87 -5.40 -5.97
CA ILE A 55 0.30 -5.04 -5.15
C ILE A 55 1.61 -5.12 -5.93
N LYS A 56 1.73 -6.01 -6.93
CA LYS A 56 2.90 -6.06 -7.82
C LYS A 56 2.99 -4.81 -8.69
N ALA A 57 1.86 -4.31 -9.21
CA ALA A 57 1.83 -3.10 -10.03
C ALA A 57 2.18 -1.83 -9.23
N VAL A 58 1.90 -1.80 -7.93
CA VAL A 58 2.30 -0.68 -7.04
C VAL A 58 3.82 -0.63 -6.83
N ARG A 59 4.54 -1.75 -7.03
CA ARG A 59 5.99 -1.88 -6.78
C ARG A 59 6.84 -1.88 -8.05
N ALA A 60 6.22 -1.96 -9.22
CA ALA A 60 6.87 -2.03 -10.53
C ALA A 60 7.13 -0.62 -11.07
#